data_AF-A0A6B3C5Q9-F1
#
_entry.id   AF-A0A6B3C5Q9-F1
#
_cell.length_a   1.000
_cell.length_b   1.000
_cell.length_c   1.000
_cell.angle_alpha   90.00
_cell.angle_beta   90.00
_cell.angle_gamma   90.00
#
_symmetry.space_group_name_H-M   'P 1'
#
loop_
_entity.id
_entity.type
_entity.pdbx_description
1 polymer ?
#
loop_
_entity_poly.entity_id
_entity_poly.type
_entity_poly.pdbx_seq_one_letter_code
_entity_poly.pdbx_strand_id
1 'polypeptide(L)'
;MVEDLTSRLLAGLVHTENIEALRQALPEALPWSTLLPAEDVDTLLAELVDTAREAVALDNLAPIALLLTQWRHSAEIYADPTLLAILTREPEGDLGPVTMPERHK
;
A
#
# COMPACT_ATOMS: atom_id res chain seq x y z
N MET A 1 21.40 6.20 7.39
CA MET A 1 20.61 5.90 8.60
C MET A 1 19.17 5.61 8.16
N VAL A 2 18.85 4.35 7.84
CA VAL A 2 17.49 3.90 7.46
C VAL A 2 16.93 2.92 8.51
N GLU A 3 17.76 2.50 9.46
CA GLU A 3 17.42 1.52 10.53
C GLU A 3 16.55 2.11 11.65
N ASP A 4 16.65 3.41 11.93
CA ASP A 4 15.92 4.03 13.05
C ASP A 4 14.42 4.22 12.74
N LEU A 5 14.10 4.51 11.48
CA LEU A 5 12.74 4.80 11.03
C LEU A 5 11.87 3.54 10.91
N THR A 6 12.43 2.46 10.38
CA THR A 6 11.79 1.14 10.31
C THR A 6 11.52 0.61 11.72
N SER A 7 12.48 0.79 12.63
CA SER A 7 12.32 0.43 14.05
C SER A 7 11.22 1.25 14.74
N ARG A 8 11.10 2.56 14.47
CA ARG A 8 10.04 3.41 15.02
C ARG A 8 8.66 3.12 14.43
N LEU A 9 8.57 2.83 13.13
CA LEU A 9 7.34 2.38 12.48
C LEU A 9 6.87 1.04 13.04
N LEU A 10 7.78 0.07 13.17
CA LEU A 10 7.51 -1.24 13.78
C LEU A 10 7.14 -1.12 15.26
N ALA A 11 7.89 -0.33 16.04
CA ALA A 11 7.57 -0.08 17.44
C ALA A 11 6.20 0.61 17.58
N GLY A 12 5.89 1.55 16.68
CA GLY A 12 4.55 2.12 16.52
C GLY A 12 3.54 1.00 16.29
N LEU A 13 3.63 0.26 15.20
CA LEU A 13 2.70 -0.83 14.85
C LEU A 13 2.48 -1.85 15.99
N VAL A 14 3.53 -2.18 16.75
CA VAL A 14 3.46 -3.11 17.89
C VAL A 14 2.80 -2.49 19.14
N HIS A 15 2.91 -1.17 19.35
CA HIS A 15 2.30 -0.47 20.49
C HIS A 15 0.93 0.16 20.20
N THR A 16 0.55 0.32 18.95
CA THR A 16 -0.39 1.38 18.55
C THR A 16 -1.77 0.82 18.23
N GLU A 17 -2.65 0.86 19.24
CA GLU A 17 -4.09 1.01 19.01
C GLU A 17 -4.46 2.44 18.56
N ASN A 18 -3.48 3.30 18.25
CA ASN A 18 -3.66 4.72 17.90
C ASN A 18 -3.29 5.01 16.43
N ILE A 19 -4.15 4.57 15.51
CA ILE A 19 -4.01 4.78 14.05
C ILE A 19 -3.77 6.25 13.68
N GLU A 20 -4.33 7.20 14.43
CA GLU A 20 -4.11 8.61 14.12
C GLU A 20 -2.69 9.10 14.38
N ALA A 21 -2.03 8.61 15.42
CA ALA A 21 -0.60 8.92 15.62
C ALA A 21 0.24 8.38 14.44
N LEU A 22 -0.10 7.20 13.94
CA LEU A 22 0.57 6.60 12.79
C LEU A 22 0.33 7.39 11.50
N ARG A 23 -0.91 7.85 11.28
CA ARG A 23 -1.26 8.74 10.16
C ARG A 23 -0.43 10.03 10.18
N GLN A 24 -0.30 10.67 11.34
CA GLN A 24 0.43 11.93 11.46
C GLN A 24 1.94 11.76 11.23
N ALA A 25 2.52 10.62 11.61
CA ALA A 25 3.94 10.32 11.38
C ALA A 25 4.24 9.88 9.94
N LEU A 26 3.22 9.51 9.16
CA LEU A 26 3.37 8.89 7.86
C LEU A 26 4.09 9.81 6.83
N PRO A 27 3.75 11.10 6.68
CA PRO A 27 4.44 11.97 5.70
C PRO A 27 5.92 12.18 6.00
N GLU A 28 6.32 12.15 7.28
CA GLU A 28 7.73 12.24 7.68
C GLU A 28 8.48 10.95 7.33
N ALA A 29 7.85 9.80 7.60
CA ALA A 29 8.46 8.50 7.37
C ALA A 29 8.45 8.06 5.89
N LEU A 30 7.38 8.39 5.18
CA LEU A 30 7.09 7.95 3.83
C LEU A 30 6.62 9.17 3.01
N PRO A 31 7.52 10.06 2.57
CA PRO A 31 7.12 11.32 1.91
C PRO A 31 6.18 11.15 0.71
N TRP A 32 6.31 10.02 -0.02
CA TRP A 32 5.43 9.67 -1.14
C TRP A 32 3.97 9.42 -0.73
N SER A 33 3.67 9.16 0.54
CA SER A 33 2.30 8.93 1.01
C SER A 33 1.41 10.16 0.87
N THR A 34 2.02 11.35 0.77
CA THR A 34 1.31 12.62 0.53
C THR A 34 0.67 12.71 -0.86
N LEU A 35 1.04 11.80 -1.76
CA LEU A 35 0.50 11.69 -3.12
C LEU A 35 -0.74 10.79 -3.17
N LEU A 36 -1.05 10.05 -2.10
CA LEU A 36 -2.22 9.19 -2.02
C LEU A 36 -3.49 10.00 -1.67
N PRO A 37 -4.66 9.58 -2.19
CA PRO A 37 -5.95 9.98 -1.63
C PRO A 37 -6.09 9.61 -0.16
N ALA A 38 -6.95 10.32 0.58
CA ALA A 38 -7.10 10.10 2.02
C ALA A 38 -7.61 8.69 2.36
N GLU A 39 -8.54 8.18 1.56
CA GLU A 39 -9.08 6.81 1.66
C GLU A 39 -8.01 5.73 1.41
N ASP A 40 -7.03 6.03 0.57
CA ASP A 40 -5.93 5.13 0.25
C ASP A 40 -4.86 5.14 1.35
N VAL A 41 -4.68 6.29 2.03
CA VAL A 41 -3.87 6.35 3.26
C VAL A 41 -4.49 5.49 4.37
N ASP A 42 -5.82 5.49 4.51
CA ASP A 42 -6.52 4.63 5.47
C ASP A 42 -6.29 3.14 5.17
N THR A 43 -6.39 2.79 3.89
CA THR A 43 -6.21 1.42 3.42
C THR A 43 -4.76 0.95 3.62
N LEU A 44 -3.77 1.76 3.26
CA LEU A 44 -2.36 1.51 3.54
C LEU A 44 -2.14 1.22 5.03
N LEU A 45 -2.68 2.06 5.93
CA LEU A 45 -2.48 1.92 7.37
C LEU A 45 -3.07 0.61 7.89
N ALA A 46 -4.26 0.23 7.45
CA ALA A 46 -4.89 -1.04 7.82
C ALA A 46 -4.05 -2.24 7.35
N GLU A 47 -3.66 -2.26 6.07
CA GLU A 47 -2.84 -3.34 5.51
C GLU A 47 -1.46 -3.43 6.16
N LEU A 48 -0.86 -2.29 6.52
CA LEU A 48 0.44 -2.24 7.19
C LEU A 48 0.36 -2.85 8.60
N VAL A 49 -0.71 -2.56 9.35
CA VAL A 49 -0.96 -3.15 10.67
C VAL A 49 -1.11 -4.66 10.57
N ASP A 50 -1.95 -5.14 9.65
CA ASP A 50 -2.20 -6.57 9.51
C ASP A 50 -0.96 -7.32 9.01
N THR A 51 -0.27 -6.77 8.01
CA THR A 51 0.99 -7.35 7.50
C THR A 51 2.07 -7.37 8.56
N ALA A 52 2.18 -6.34 9.40
CA ALA A 52 3.17 -6.30 10.48
C ALA A 52 2.90 -7.36 11.56
N ARG A 53 1.63 -7.61 11.91
CA ARG A 53 1.25 -8.66 12.87
C ARG A 53 1.67 -10.04 12.36
N GLU A 54 1.42 -10.33 11.09
CA GLU A 54 1.82 -11.60 10.46
C GLU A 54 3.34 -11.73 10.33
N ALA A 55 4.01 -10.66 9.89
CA ALA A 55 5.47 -10.61 9.73
C ALA A 55 6.21 -10.89 11.05
N VAL A 56 5.73 -10.32 12.17
CA VAL A 56 6.29 -10.58 13.51
C VAL A 56 6.05 -12.03 13.94
N ALA A 57 4.86 -12.57 13.69
CA ALA A 57 4.55 -13.97 14.01
C ALA A 57 5.44 -14.98 13.23
N LEU A 58 5.90 -14.59 12.04
CA LEU A 58 6.73 -15.41 11.16
C LEU A 58 8.23 -15.05 11.20
N ASP A 59 8.63 -14.09 12.05
CA ASP A 59 10.00 -13.52 12.10
C ASP A 59 10.54 -13.14 10.71
N ASN A 60 9.68 -12.56 9.87
CA ASN A 60 9.98 -12.23 8.48
C ASN A 60 9.38 -10.89 8.08
N LEU A 61 10.23 -9.88 7.88
CA LEU A 61 9.81 -8.52 7.52
C LEU A 61 9.67 -8.28 6.01
N ALA A 62 10.00 -9.27 5.16
CA ALA A 62 9.90 -9.13 3.71
C ALA A 62 8.49 -8.73 3.21
N PRO A 63 7.38 -9.23 3.79
CA PRO A 63 6.03 -8.79 3.41
C PRO A 63 5.78 -7.30 3.61
N ILE A 64 6.33 -6.71 4.68
CA ILE A 64 6.18 -5.26 4.96
C ILE A 64 6.89 -4.44 3.88
N ALA A 65 8.12 -4.83 3.52
CA ALA A 65 8.89 -4.12 2.48
C ALA A 65 8.19 -4.21 1.10
N LEU A 66 7.61 -5.36 0.78
CA LEU A 66 6.83 -5.56 -0.43
C LEU A 66 5.59 -4.66 -0.45
N LEU A 67 4.82 -4.64 0.65
CA LEU A 67 3.63 -3.81 0.79
C LEU A 67 3.95 -2.32 0.57
N LEU A 68 4.98 -1.80 1.23
CA LEU A 68 5.39 -0.40 1.08
C LEU A 68 5.84 -0.07 -0.36
N THR A 69 6.45 -1.03 -1.05
CA THR A 69 6.85 -0.86 -2.46
C THR A 69 5.62 -0.78 -3.37
N GLN A 70 4.62 -1.64 -3.16
CA GLN A 70 3.37 -1.64 -3.92
C GLN A 70 2.61 -0.32 -3.74
N TRP A 71 2.47 0.15 -2.51
CA TRP A 71 1.81 1.42 -2.23
C TRP A 71 2.57 2.64 -2.78
N ARG A 72 3.91 2.57 -2.83
CA ARG A 72 4.68 3.60 -3.52
C ARG A 72 4.36 3.65 -5.01
N HIS A 73 4.17 2.51 -5.66
CA HIS A 73 3.75 2.47 -7.07
C HIS A 73 2.34 3.06 -7.27
N SER A 74 1.41 2.81 -6.35
CA SER A 74 0.10 3.46 -6.37
C SER A 74 0.24 4.99 -6.25
N ALA A 75 1.08 5.47 -5.33
CA ALA A 75 1.37 6.90 -5.17
C ALA A 75 2.01 7.52 -6.43
N GLU A 76 2.92 6.79 -7.10
CA GLU A 76 3.51 7.19 -8.38
C GLU A 76 2.44 7.35 -9.49
N ILE A 77 1.40 6.51 -9.49
CA ILE A 77 0.26 6.64 -10.42
C ILE A 77 -0.53 7.93 -10.14
N TYR A 78 -0.87 8.21 -8.87
CA TYR A 78 -1.60 9.42 -8.51
C TYR A 78 -0.81 10.70 -8.80
N ALA A 79 0.53 10.64 -8.73
CA ALA A 79 1.40 11.77 -9.06
C ALA A 79 1.44 12.10 -10.56
N ASP A 80 1.12 11.15 -11.43
CA ASP A 80 1.04 11.34 -12.88
C ASP A 80 -0.42 11.38 -13.34
N PRO A 81 -1.02 12.57 -13.52
CA PRO A 81 -2.42 12.70 -13.92
C PRO A 81 -2.69 12.13 -15.32
N THR A 82 -1.66 12.05 -16.18
CA THR A 82 -1.81 11.43 -17.51
C THR A 82 -1.92 9.91 -17.36
N LEU A 83 -1.03 9.30 -16.59
CA LEU A 83 -1.08 7.88 -16.29
C LEU A 83 -2.37 7.49 -15.55
N LEU A 84 -2.76 8.28 -14.55
CA LEU A 84 -4.01 8.08 -13.82
C LEU A 84 -5.22 8.11 -14.77
N ALA A 85 -5.30 9.08 -15.67
CA ALA A 85 -6.38 9.17 -16.66
C ALA A 85 -6.40 7.97 -17.61
N ILE A 86 -5.23 7.47 -18.03
CA ILE A 86 -5.13 6.28 -18.89
C ILE A 86 -5.61 5.02 -18.16
N LEU A 87 -5.22 4.84 -16.90
CA LEU A 87 -5.54 3.64 -16.11
C LEU A 87 -6.99 3.61 -15.59
N THR A 88 -7.60 4.77 -15.36
CA THR A 88 -8.97 4.88 -14.83
C THR A 88 -10.04 5.07 -15.91
N ARG A 89 -9.63 5.30 -17.16
CA ARG A 89 -10.51 5.41 -18.32
C ARG A 89 -11.28 4.11 -18.55
N GLU A 90 -12.57 4.24 -18.84
CA GLU A 90 -13.37 3.11 -19.33
C GLU A 90 -12.82 2.63 -20.69
N PRO A 91 -12.62 1.31 -20.88
CA PRO A 91 -12.13 0.79 -22.15
C PRO A 91 -13.10 1.11 -23.28
N GLU A 92 -12.58 1.55 -24.42
CA GLU A 92 -13.40 1.83 -25.60
C GLU A 92 -13.72 0.54 -26.36
N GLY A 93 -15.01 0.29 -26.62
CA GLY A 93 -15.50 -0.79 -27.49
C GLY A 93 -15.86 -2.09 -26.78
N ASP A 94 -16.41 -3.03 -27.55
CA ASP A 94 -16.64 -4.42 -27.13
C ASP A 94 -15.27 -5.12 -27.11
N LEU A 95 -14.67 -5.32 -25.92
CA LEU A 95 -13.33 -5.90 -25.70
C LEU A 95 -13.21 -7.38 -26.16
N GLY A 96 -14.16 -7.83 -26.97
CA GLY A 96 -14.31 -9.20 -27.41
C GLY A 96 -14.94 -10.09 -26.35
N PRO A 97 -15.41 -11.27 -26.75
CA PRO A 97 -15.98 -12.23 -25.83
C PRO A 97 -14.92 -12.76 -24.86
N VAL A 98 -15.23 -12.76 -23.56
CA VAL A 98 -14.41 -13.42 -22.53
C VAL A 98 -14.50 -14.94 -22.73
N THR A 99 -13.38 -15.57 -23.07
CA THR A 99 -13.30 -17.03 -23.22
C THR A 99 -13.57 -17.70 -21.88
N MET A 100 -14.50 -18.67 -21.85
CA MET A 100 -14.79 -19.42 -20.64
C MET A 100 -13.54 -20.21 -20.22
N PRO A 101 -13.10 -20.13 -18.94
CA PRO A 101 -11.95 -20.90 -18.49
C PRO A 101 -12.19 -22.40 -18.66
N GLU A 102 -11.16 -23.12 -19.12
CA GLU A 102 -11.25 -24.58 -19.29
C GLU A 102 -11.44 -25.25 -17.93
N ARG A 103 -12.47 -26.09 -17.81
CA ARG A 103 -12.62 -26.94 -16.62
C ARG A 103 -11.59 -28.06 -16.68
N HIS A 104 -10.55 -27.95 -15.86
CA HIS A 104 -9.70 -29.09 -15.55
C HIS A 104 -10.52 -30.16 -14.80
N LYS A 105 -10.49 -31.40 -15.31
CA LYS A 105 -11.07 -32.60 -14.68
C LYS A 105 -10.05 -33.27 -13.78
#